data_AF-A0A7G8UNF8-F1
#
_entry.id   AF-A0A7G8UNF8-F1
#
_cell.length_a   1.000
_cell.length_b   1.000
_cell.length_c   1.000
_cell.angle_alpha   90.00
_cell.angle_beta   90.00
_cell.angle_gamma   90.00
#
_symmetry.space_group_name_H-M   'P 1'
#
loop_
_entity.id
_entity.type
_entity.pdbx_description
1 polymer ?
#
loop_
_entity_poly.entity_id
_entity_poly.type
_entity_poly.pdbx_seq_one_letter_code
_entity_poly.pdbx_strand_id
1 'polypeptide(L)'
;MFEIKSDRLRVEIAHPNEVPNITTRFDRAGFITEIVLDGVHRFCASEPNNLSHPSSGGRGLCSEYVFDVSAEAKIGEPFPKFGVGLLNKFEDAPYKFWERYDAEQYNIRVEDSKDGARFITEPRLCMGYAIS
;
A
#
# COMPACT_ATOMS: atom_id res chain seq x y z
N MET A 1 -3.38 -14.39 2.52
CA MET A 1 -4.42 -13.52 3.09
C MET A 1 -4.63 -13.84 4.57
N PHE A 2 -4.75 -12.82 5.41
CA PHE A 2 -5.14 -12.94 6.83
C PHE A 2 -6.65 -12.75 6.98
N GLU A 3 -7.28 -13.59 7.81
CA GLU A 3 -8.68 -13.42 8.22
C GLU A 3 -8.72 -13.11 9.72
N ILE A 4 -9.34 -11.98 10.07
CA ILE A 4 -9.66 -11.62 11.46
C ILE A 4 -11.17 -11.59 11.59
N LYS A 5 -11.72 -12.27 12.60
CA LYS A 5 -13.18 -12.34 12.78
C LYS A 5 -13.64 -12.25 14.22
N SER A 6 -14.84 -11.70 14.37
CA SER A 6 -15.70 -11.77 15.55
C SER A 6 -17.06 -12.35 15.16
N ASP A 7 -18.01 -12.37 16.09
CA ASP A 7 -19.38 -12.82 15.84
C ASP A 7 -20.10 -11.99 14.76
N ARG A 8 -19.68 -10.73 14.58
CA ARG A 8 -20.35 -9.77 13.69
C ARG A 8 -19.50 -9.31 12.52
N LEU A 9 -18.17 -9.33 12.65
CA LEU A 9 -17.28 -8.73 11.67
C LEU A 9 -16.26 -9.76 11.19
N ARG A 10 -16.14 -9.92 9.87
CA ARG A 10 -15.01 -10.59 9.22
C ARG A 10 -14.23 -9.57 8.41
N VAL A 11 -12.92 -9.56 8.56
CA VAL A 11 -12.01 -8.70 7.81
C VAL A 11 -10.97 -9.58 7.12
N GLU A 12 -10.78 -9.37 5.83
CA GLU A 12 -9.69 -9.95 5.06
C GLU A 12 -8.61 -8.89 4.83
N ILE A 13 -7.35 -9.26 5.08
CA ILE A 13 -6.18 -8.41 4.86
C ILE A 13 -5.22 -9.16 3.93
N ALA A 14 -4.77 -8.53 2.85
CA ALA A 14 -3.79 -9.14 1.96
C ALA A 14 -2.46 -9.39 2.69
N HIS A 15 -1.79 -10.51 2.42
CA HIS A 15 -0.38 -10.61 2.84
C HIS A 15 0.45 -9.56 2.10
N PRO A 16 1.63 -9.18 2.64
CA PRO A 16 2.61 -8.45 1.85
C PRO A 16 2.87 -9.19 0.52
N ASN A 17 2.92 -8.44 -0.58
CA ASN A 17 3.13 -8.98 -1.93
C ASN A 17 2.00 -9.84 -2.52
N GLU A 18 0.80 -9.81 -1.93
CA GLU A 18 -0.41 -10.38 -2.54
C GLU A 18 -1.28 -9.27 -3.13
N VAL A 19 -1.97 -9.52 -4.25
CA VAL A 19 -2.91 -8.55 -4.84
C VAL A 19 -3.99 -8.15 -3.82
N PRO A 20 -4.33 -6.85 -3.68
CA PRO A 20 -3.89 -5.68 -4.47
C PRO A 20 -2.58 -5.02 -3.98
N ASN A 21 -1.97 -5.56 -2.93
CA ASN A 21 -0.78 -5.07 -2.24
C ASN A 21 0.57 -5.41 -2.93
N ILE A 22 0.65 -5.14 -4.23
CA ILE A 22 1.86 -5.39 -5.05
C ILE A 22 2.36 -4.15 -5.80
N THR A 23 1.64 -3.03 -5.70
CA THR A 23 1.96 -1.81 -6.45
C THR A 23 2.81 -0.84 -5.61
N THR A 24 3.33 0.20 -6.25
CA THR A 24 4.11 1.26 -5.61
C THR A 24 3.28 2.52 -5.31
N ARG A 25 1.95 2.46 -5.48
CA ARG A 25 1.07 3.63 -5.31
C ARG A 25 0.68 3.86 -3.86
N PHE A 26 0.24 2.83 -3.16
CA PHE A 26 -0.29 2.93 -1.80
C PHE A 26 0.63 2.28 -0.78
N ASP A 27 0.47 2.64 0.50
CA ASP A 27 1.16 1.97 1.60
C ASP A 27 0.87 0.47 1.55
N ARG A 28 1.90 -0.33 1.78
CA ARG A 28 1.85 -1.78 1.70
C ARG A 28 1.58 -2.44 3.05
N ALA A 29 1.52 -1.70 4.15
CA ALA A 29 1.17 -2.20 5.46
C ALA A 29 -0.35 -2.25 5.65
N GLY A 30 -0.92 -3.46 5.74
CA GLY A 30 -2.30 -3.65 6.20
C GLY A 30 -3.37 -3.31 5.16
N PHE A 31 -3.27 -3.87 3.95
CA PHE A 31 -4.26 -3.67 2.90
C PHE A 31 -5.53 -4.50 3.16
N ILE A 32 -6.61 -3.86 3.59
CA ILE A 32 -7.89 -4.54 3.86
C ILE A 32 -8.62 -4.78 2.54
N THR A 33 -8.86 -6.05 2.19
CA THR A 33 -9.42 -6.44 0.89
C THR A 33 -10.91 -6.75 0.92
N GLU A 34 -11.44 -7.10 2.08
CA GLU A 34 -12.87 -7.33 2.30
C GLU A 34 -13.25 -7.06 3.75
N ILE A 35 -14.45 -6.53 3.93
CA ILE A 35 -15.11 -6.46 5.23
C ILE A 35 -16.52 -7.03 5.05
N VAL A 36 -16.90 -7.98 5.90
CA VAL A 36 -18.26 -8.52 5.98
C VAL A 36 -18.83 -8.25 7.37
N LEU A 37 -19.92 -7.50 7.43
CA LEU A 37 -20.67 -7.20 8.66
C LEU A 37 -21.97 -8.01 8.70
N ASP A 38 -22.21 -8.66 9.83
CA ASP A 38 -23.37 -9.50 10.15
C ASP A 38 -23.64 -10.58 9.08
N GLY A 39 -22.59 -11.06 8.40
CA GLY A 39 -22.65 -12.06 7.34
C GLY A 39 -23.30 -11.59 6.02
N VAL A 40 -23.81 -10.36 5.96
CA VAL A 40 -24.65 -9.88 4.84
C VAL A 40 -24.12 -8.61 4.18
N HIS A 41 -23.54 -7.67 4.92
CA HIS A 41 -23.07 -6.41 4.36
C HIS A 41 -21.61 -6.53 3.96
N ARG A 42 -21.29 -6.38 2.66
CA ARG A 42 -19.93 -6.47 2.13
C ARG A 42 -19.43 -5.10 1.70
N PHE A 43 -18.20 -4.78 2.07
CA PHE A 43 -17.49 -3.56 1.67
C PHE A 43 -16.22 -3.93 0.89
N CYS A 44 -15.49 -2.92 0.38
CA CYS A 44 -14.23 -3.09 -0.34
C CYS A 44 -14.36 -3.77 -1.72
N ALA A 45 -15.51 -3.64 -2.37
CA ALA A 45 -15.69 -4.11 -3.75
C ALA A 45 -14.64 -3.48 -4.68
N SER A 46 -14.18 -4.26 -5.66
CA SER A 46 -13.31 -3.73 -6.71
C SER A 46 -14.02 -2.68 -7.54
N GLU A 47 -13.27 -1.65 -7.94
CA GLU A 47 -13.70 -0.67 -8.91
C GLU A 47 -14.09 -1.39 -10.21
N PRO A 48 -15.31 -1.15 -10.73
CA PRO A 48 -15.80 -1.87 -11.88
C PRO A 48 -15.06 -1.44 -13.17
N ASN A 49 -14.88 -2.38 -14.09
CA ASN A 49 -14.19 -2.14 -15.37
C ASN A 49 -15.11 -1.63 -16.49
N ASN A 50 -16.41 -1.49 -16.25
CA ASN A 50 -17.42 -1.08 -17.23
C ASN A 50 -17.88 0.38 -17.04
N LEU A 51 -16.99 1.25 -16.53
CA LEU A 51 -17.24 2.67 -16.36
C LEU A 51 -16.99 3.43 -17.67
N SER A 52 -17.66 4.58 -17.85
CA SER A 52 -17.45 5.47 -18.99
C SER A 52 -16.08 6.14 -18.98
N HIS A 53 -15.45 6.21 -17.81
CA HIS A 53 -14.07 6.67 -17.61
C HIS A 53 -13.16 5.47 -17.28
N PRO A 54 -11.84 5.57 -17.52
CA PRO A 54 -10.89 4.53 -17.14
C PRO A 54 -10.99 4.21 -15.65
N SER A 55 -11.12 2.92 -15.33
CA SER A 55 -11.00 2.41 -13.96
C SER A 55 -9.55 2.51 -13.52
N SER A 56 -9.33 2.91 -12.26
CA SER A 56 -8.01 2.85 -11.63
C SER A 56 -7.68 1.45 -11.09
N GLY A 57 -8.65 0.53 -11.13
CA GLY A 57 -8.52 -0.82 -10.60
C GLY A 57 -8.51 -0.87 -9.07
N GLY A 58 -9.02 0.17 -8.41
CA GLY A 58 -9.02 0.28 -6.95
C GLY A 58 -9.75 -0.88 -6.28
N ARG A 59 -9.23 -1.38 -5.16
CA ARG A 59 -9.88 -2.41 -4.34
C ARG A 59 -9.41 -2.22 -2.91
N GLY A 60 -10.31 -2.34 -1.94
CA GLY A 60 -9.91 -2.37 -0.53
C GLY A 60 -9.73 -1.01 0.13
N LEU A 61 -9.25 -1.06 1.37
CA LEU A 61 -8.83 0.10 2.17
C LEU A 61 -7.33 -0.03 2.43
N CYS A 62 -6.61 1.06 2.21
CA CYS A 62 -5.18 1.17 2.46
C CYS A 62 -4.86 2.61 2.86
N SER A 63 -3.70 2.80 3.47
CA SER A 63 -3.17 4.12 3.80
C SER A 63 -2.40 4.70 2.62
N GLU A 64 -2.38 6.03 2.53
CA GLU A 64 -1.47 6.74 1.64
C GLU A 64 -0.94 7.99 2.33
N TYR A 65 0.37 8.19 2.24
CA TYR A 65 1.01 9.44 2.60
C TYR A 65 1.57 10.09 1.34
N VAL A 66 1.07 11.28 0.98
CA VAL A 66 1.37 11.95 -0.28
C VAL A 66 2.03 13.30 -0.01
N PHE A 67 3.31 13.41 -0.41
CA PHE A 67 4.08 14.63 -0.44
C PHE A 67 5.29 14.41 -1.36
N ASP A 68 5.91 15.48 -1.84
CA ASP A 68 7.08 15.37 -2.73
C ASP A 68 8.38 15.27 -1.92
N VAL A 69 8.89 14.05 -1.80
CA VAL A 69 10.22 13.74 -1.24
C VAL A 69 11.31 13.62 -2.32
N SER A 70 10.95 13.75 -3.59
CA SER A 70 11.86 13.47 -4.71
C SER A 70 12.65 14.70 -5.16
N ALA A 71 12.39 15.87 -4.56
CA ALA A 71 12.91 17.16 -5.01
C ALA A 71 14.44 17.23 -5.02
N GLU A 72 15.09 16.60 -4.03
CA GLU A 72 16.56 16.61 -3.91
C GLU A 72 17.23 15.42 -4.62
N ALA A 73 16.46 14.43 -5.07
CA ALA A 73 16.99 13.27 -5.79
C ALA A 73 17.27 13.64 -7.25
N LYS A 74 18.41 13.17 -7.78
CA LYS A 74 18.71 13.27 -9.21
C LYS A 74 18.13 12.09 -9.97
N ILE A 75 18.01 12.22 -11.30
CA ILE A 75 17.66 11.09 -12.17
C ILE A 75 18.65 9.94 -11.92
N GLY A 76 18.11 8.75 -11.67
CA GLY A 76 18.86 7.54 -11.31
C GLY A 76 19.10 7.36 -9.81
N GLU A 77 18.87 8.37 -8.98
CA GLU A 77 18.98 8.26 -7.53
C GLU A 77 17.64 7.80 -6.89
N PRO A 78 17.71 7.03 -5.80
CA PRO A 78 16.52 6.62 -5.06
C PRO A 78 15.97 7.76 -4.18
N PHE A 79 14.66 7.78 -3.98
CA PHE A 79 13.97 8.61 -2.98
C PHE A 79 12.92 7.79 -2.21
N PRO A 80 12.65 8.10 -0.92
CA PRO A 80 11.80 7.24 -0.10
C PRO A 80 10.31 7.49 -0.32
N LYS A 81 9.54 6.49 -0.76
CA LYS A 81 8.08 6.50 -0.60
C LYS A 81 7.69 5.75 0.66
N PHE A 82 7.04 6.46 1.57
CA PHE A 82 6.66 5.93 2.87
C PHE A 82 5.66 4.79 2.70
N GLY A 83 5.86 3.70 3.44
CA GLY A 83 5.03 2.50 3.33
C GLY A 83 5.29 1.63 2.08
N VAL A 84 6.13 2.06 1.14
CA VAL A 84 6.40 1.33 -0.11
C VAL A 84 7.84 0.83 -0.20
N GLY A 85 8.80 1.75 -0.18
CA GLY A 85 10.19 1.46 -0.54
C GLY A 85 10.94 2.69 -1.05
N LEU A 86 12.10 2.45 -1.65
CA LEU A 86 12.91 3.45 -2.33
C LEU A 86 12.55 3.44 -3.82
N LEU A 87 11.94 4.52 -4.30
CA LEU A 87 11.57 4.69 -5.71
C LEU A 87 12.75 5.26 -6.49
N ASN A 88 12.96 4.79 -7.72
CA ASN A 88 14.00 5.33 -8.59
C ASN A 88 13.49 6.55 -9.36
N LYS A 89 14.15 7.70 -9.24
CA LYS A 89 13.79 8.88 -10.04
C LYS A 89 14.20 8.67 -11.50
N PHE A 90 13.26 8.81 -12.43
CA PHE A 90 13.51 8.56 -13.86
C PHE A 90 13.40 9.80 -14.75
N GLU A 91 12.89 10.91 -14.21
CA GLU A 91 12.70 12.17 -14.94
C GLU A 91 12.98 13.38 -14.04
N ASP A 92 13.26 14.51 -14.66
CA ASP A 92 13.42 15.80 -13.97
C ASP A 92 12.03 16.44 -13.73
N ALA A 93 11.23 15.75 -12.92
CA ALA A 93 9.91 16.21 -12.49
C ALA A 93 9.65 15.86 -11.01
N PRO A 94 8.72 16.58 -10.36
CA PRO A 94 8.20 16.20 -9.04
C PRO A 94 7.63 14.79 -9.01
N TYR A 95 7.56 14.20 -7.82
CA TYR A 95 6.91 12.93 -7.59
C TYR A 95 5.42 12.96 -8.00
N LYS A 96 4.98 11.95 -8.75
CA LYS A 96 3.59 11.79 -9.21
C LYS A 96 3.05 10.47 -8.70
N PHE A 97 2.06 10.50 -7.81
CA PHE A 97 1.59 9.28 -7.14
C PHE A 97 0.93 8.24 -8.07
N TRP A 98 0.48 8.66 -9.25
CA TRP A 98 -0.14 7.78 -10.26
C TRP A 98 0.87 7.15 -11.22
N GLU A 99 2.13 7.58 -11.23
CA GLU A 99 3.16 7.01 -12.11
C GLU A 99 3.67 5.66 -11.60
N ARG A 100 4.18 4.85 -12.54
CA ARG A 100 4.83 3.59 -12.20
C ARG A 100 6.32 3.83 -11.99
N TYR A 101 6.78 3.57 -10.78
CA TYR A 101 8.20 3.61 -10.42
C TYR A 101 8.72 2.19 -10.19
N ASP A 102 9.94 1.93 -10.66
CA ASP A 102 10.74 0.85 -10.13
C ASP A 102 11.12 1.18 -8.68
N ALA A 103 11.04 0.18 -7.81
CA ALA A 103 11.24 0.39 -6.38
C ALA A 103 11.99 -0.77 -5.73
N GLU A 104 12.97 -0.43 -4.89
CA GLU A 104 13.40 -1.34 -3.84
C GLU A 104 12.38 -1.30 -2.71
N GLN A 105 11.53 -2.32 -2.65
CA GLN A 105 10.47 -2.43 -1.67
C GLN A 105 10.99 -2.57 -0.24
N TYR A 106 10.39 -1.85 0.70
CA TYR A 106 10.63 -2.11 2.12
C TYR A 106 10.14 -3.50 2.50
N ASN A 107 10.85 -4.12 3.44
CA ASN A 107 10.41 -5.35 4.06
C ASN A 107 9.21 -5.05 4.97
N ILE A 108 8.27 -5.99 5.04
CA ILE A 108 7.11 -5.90 5.91
C ILE A 108 7.10 -7.15 6.78
N ARG A 109 7.36 -6.96 8.06
CA ARG A 109 7.18 -8.02 9.06
C ARG A 109 5.74 -8.02 9.51
N VAL A 110 5.15 -9.21 9.61
CA VAL A 110 3.79 -9.37 10.13
C VAL A 110 3.85 -10.13 11.45
N GLU A 111 3.14 -9.60 12.43
CA GLU A 111 2.90 -10.23 13.73
C GLU A 111 1.38 -10.45 13.83
N ASP A 112 0.93 -11.70 13.68
CA ASP A 112 -0.49 -12.05 13.78
C ASP A 112 -0.84 -12.68 15.14
N SER A 113 -2.08 -12.44 15.56
CA SER A 113 -2.70 -13.05 16.73
C SER A 113 -4.08 -13.58 16.36
N LYS A 114 -4.77 -14.19 17.32
CA LYS A 114 -6.14 -14.69 17.13
C LYS A 114 -7.13 -13.59 16.71
N ASP A 115 -6.90 -12.36 17.16
CA ASP A 115 -7.84 -11.23 17.09
C ASP A 115 -7.22 -9.98 16.43
N GLY A 116 -6.03 -10.10 15.86
CA GLY A 116 -5.28 -8.97 15.33
C GLY A 116 -4.19 -9.39 14.34
N ALA A 117 -3.76 -8.42 13.54
CA ALA A 117 -2.54 -8.51 12.76
C ALA A 117 -1.86 -7.15 12.77
N ARG A 118 -0.56 -7.15 13.06
CA ARG A 118 0.27 -5.95 13.08
C ARG A 118 1.29 -6.05 11.96
N PHE A 119 1.26 -5.07 11.07
CA PHE A 119 2.17 -4.94 9.94
C PHE A 119 3.21 -3.89 10.30
N ILE A 120 4.48 -4.27 10.20
CA ILE A 120 5.61 -3.41 10.53
C ILE A 120 6.43 -3.24 9.26
N THR A 121 6.38 -2.05 8.69
CA THR A 121 7.27 -1.66 7.60
C THR A 121 8.65 -1.39 8.19
N GLU A 122 9.69 -1.96 7.58
CA GLU A 122 11.09 -1.75 7.97
C GLU A 122 11.76 -0.79 6.97
N PRO A 123 11.64 0.54 7.17
CA PRO A 123 12.16 1.53 6.26
C PRO A 123 13.69 1.58 6.29
N ARG A 124 14.27 2.05 5.18
CA ARG A 124 15.70 2.34 5.08
C ARG A 124 15.95 3.84 5.07
N LEU A 125 17.05 4.26 5.67
CA LEU A 125 17.51 5.65 5.60
C LEU A 125 17.74 6.03 4.13
N CYS A 126 17.09 7.09 3.69
CA CYS A 126 17.27 7.64 2.35
C CYS A 126 17.06 9.15 2.43
N MET A 127 17.97 9.93 1.84
CA MET A 127 17.87 11.40 1.77
C MET A 127 17.61 12.08 3.13
N GLY A 128 18.19 11.55 4.22
CA GLY A 128 18.02 12.11 5.56
C GLY A 128 16.68 11.76 6.25
N TYR A 129 15.78 11.03 5.60
CA TYR A 129 14.54 10.56 6.22
C TYR A 129 14.77 9.26 7.01
N ALA A 130 14.57 9.33 8.33
CA ALA A 130 14.49 8.18 9.22
C ALA A 130 13.05 8.04 9.72
N ILE A 131 12.40 6.93 9.35
CA ILE A 131 11.01 6.61 9.70
C ILE A 131 11.07 5.40 10.63
N SER A 132 10.20 5.32 11.63
CA SER A 132 10.14 4.22 12.60
C SER A 132 8.72 3.82 12.91
#